data_AF-A0A227G9Y7-F1
#
_entry.id   AF-A0A227G9Y7-F1
#
_cell.length_a   1.000
_cell.length_b   1.000
_cell.length_c   1.000
_cell.angle_alpha   90.00
_cell.angle_beta   90.00
_cell.angle_gamma   90.00
#
_symmetry.space_group_name_H-M   'P 1'
#
loop_
_entity.id
_entity.type
_entity.pdbx_description
1 polymer ?
#
loop_
_entity_poly.entity_id
_entity_poly.type
_entity_poly.pdbx_seq_one_letter_code
_entity_poly.pdbx_strand_id
1 'polypeptide(L)'
;MRVDPSFVGQTPAHSTDVRHYERDDAKRMSELMTRETTAEVSRPAPKDTLTKVEEKLNAIKDWYASIKEAETVSKQSVLSSLKDVFSDPQTQKEALWYAFHQAKSAKGTDDAVPELLSVLKQELLGDFAGQLMAEPPTDRAALKAMLAQSFPLGAQKEQALWHCWAELKSLPEMTSTVDLVREELSFVIQKNAMVKNIMTHSHKLDLS
;
A
#
# COMPACT_ATOMS: atom_id res chain seq x y z
N MET A 1 34.43 57.94 49.39
CA MET A 1 33.02 57.49 49.27
C MET A 1 32.16 58.70 48.98
N ARG A 2 31.94 59.00 47.69
CA ARG A 2 31.06 60.08 47.22
C ARG A 2 30.71 59.74 45.78
N VAL A 3 29.40 59.77 45.52
CA VAL A 3 28.75 59.35 44.29
C VAL A 3 28.60 60.60 43.42
N ASP A 4 29.06 60.54 42.18
CA ASP A 4 28.88 61.58 41.17
C ASP A 4 27.47 61.49 40.53
N PRO A 5 26.83 62.64 40.30
CA PRO A 5 25.83 62.75 39.24
C PRO A 5 26.14 63.94 38.33
N SER A 6 26.18 63.73 37.01
CA SER A 6 25.82 64.72 35.97
C SER A 6 25.83 64.12 34.56
N PHE A 7 24.62 63.87 34.05
CA PHE A 7 24.06 64.25 32.73
C PHE A 7 25.02 64.73 31.60
N VAL A 8 24.95 64.10 30.41
CA VAL A 8 24.42 64.65 29.11
C VAL A 8 24.88 63.76 27.93
N GLY A 9 23.88 63.21 27.22
CA GLY A 9 23.73 63.06 25.75
C GLY A 9 24.87 62.63 24.82
N GLN A 10 24.61 61.57 24.03
CA GLN A 10 24.70 61.57 22.56
C GLN A 10 24.15 60.25 21.95
N THR A 11 23.25 60.36 20.98
CA THR A 11 22.89 59.32 20.00
C THR A 11 24.10 58.97 19.14
N PRO A 12 24.17 57.77 18.53
CA PRO A 12 24.05 57.79 17.06
C PRO A 12 23.38 56.57 16.39
N ALA A 13 22.91 56.88 15.18
CA ALA A 13 22.97 56.10 13.93
C ALA A 13 22.13 54.83 13.76
N HIS A 14 21.10 55.02 12.94
CA HIS A 14 20.29 54.05 12.23
C HIS A 14 21.04 53.51 10.99
N SER A 15 20.65 52.30 10.58
CA SER A 15 20.47 51.91 9.17
C SER A 15 21.69 51.45 8.35
N THR A 16 21.96 50.13 8.37
CA THR A 16 22.57 49.41 7.23
C THR A 16 22.11 47.95 7.10
N ASP A 17 21.56 47.31 8.14
CA ASP A 17 21.41 45.85 8.14
C ASP A 17 20.14 45.32 7.45
N VAL A 18 19.06 46.10 7.37
CA VAL A 18 17.76 45.59 6.88
C VAL A 18 17.74 45.36 5.36
N ARG A 19 18.52 46.14 4.60
CA ARG A 19 18.51 46.06 3.12
C ARG A 19 19.20 44.81 2.57
N HIS A 20 20.03 44.15 3.36
CA HIS A 20 20.76 42.97 2.90
C HIS A 20 19.85 41.73 2.92
N TYR A 21 18.97 41.63 3.92
CA TYR A 21 18.06 40.49 4.09
C TYR A 21 16.97 40.42 3.00
N GLU A 22 16.36 41.56 2.63
CA GLU A 22 15.33 41.60 1.58
C GLU A 22 15.89 41.24 0.18
N ARG A 23 17.16 41.56 -0.07
CA ARG A 23 17.78 41.35 -1.39
C ARG A 23 18.10 39.89 -1.66
N ASP A 24 18.49 39.15 -0.62
CA ASP A 24 18.75 37.71 -0.71
C ASP A 24 17.45 36.91 -0.84
N ASP A 25 16.37 37.36 -0.19
CA ASP A 25 15.07 36.71 -0.28
C ASP A 25 14.40 36.93 -1.65
N ALA A 26 14.50 38.15 -2.21
CA ALA A 26 14.02 38.43 -3.56
C ALA A 26 14.75 37.59 -4.60
N LYS A 27 16.07 37.38 -4.43
CA LYS A 27 16.85 36.54 -5.34
C LYS A 27 16.48 35.06 -5.21
N ARG A 28 16.30 34.56 -3.99
CA ARG A 28 15.80 33.19 -3.74
C ARG A 28 14.42 32.95 -4.34
N MET A 29 13.49 33.89 -4.17
CA MET A 29 12.15 33.78 -4.77
C MET A 29 12.22 33.82 -6.30
N SER A 30 13.09 34.64 -6.89
CA SER A 30 13.28 34.64 -8.35
C SER A 30 13.86 33.32 -8.88
N GLU A 31 14.82 32.72 -8.16
CA GLU A 31 15.43 31.44 -8.52
C GLU A 31 14.43 30.27 -8.43
N LEU A 32 13.55 30.27 -7.41
CA LEU A 32 12.45 29.31 -7.26
C LEU A 32 11.45 29.39 -8.43
N MET A 33 11.05 30.60 -8.83
CA MET A 33 10.10 30.81 -9.94
C MET A 33 10.69 30.49 -11.32
N THR A 34 12.00 30.66 -11.50
CA THR A 34 12.68 30.26 -12.77
C THR A 34 13.00 28.77 -12.85
N ARG A 35 13.09 28.05 -11.72
CA ARG A 35 13.36 26.60 -11.74
C ARG A 35 12.15 25.76 -12.15
N GLU A 36 10.95 26.29 -12.03
CA GLU A 36 9.71 25.62 -12.46
C GLU A 36 9.43 25.74 -13.97
N THR A 37 10.14 26.60 -14.70
CA THR A 37 9.82 26.90 -16.11
C THR A 37 10.62 26.11 -17.15
N THR A 38 11.55 25.23 -16.75
CA THR A 38 12.30 24.36 -17.70
C THR A 38 12.41 22.90 -17.28
N ALA A 39 11.37 22.39 -16.63
CA ALA A 39 11.15 20.94 -16.54
C ALA A 39 9.76 20.65 -17.10
N GLU A 40 9.65 20.68 -18.42
CA GLU A 40 8.54 20.06 -19.15
C GLU A 40 8.69 18.54 -19.01
N VAL A 41 8.46 18.05 -17.78
CA VAL A 41 8.16 16.64 -17.55
C VAL A 41 6.81 16.44 -18.20
N SER A 42 6.82 15.84 -19.38
CA SER A 42 5.63 15.39 -20.09
C SER A 42 4.83 14.45 -19.18
N ARG A 43 3.98 15.04 -18.33
CA ARG A 43 3.04 14.32 -17.48
C ARG A 43 1.85 14.00 -18.38
N PRO A 44 1.52 12.72 -18.59
CA PRO A 44 0.37 12.35 -19.40
C PRO A 44 -0.89 13.02 -18.83
N ALA A 45 -1.78 13.48 -19.70
CA ALA A 45 -2.98 14.18 -19.27
C ALA A 45 -3.85 13.25 -18.37
N PRO A 46 -4.55 13.79 -17.36
CA PRO A 46 -5.37 13.01 -16.44
C PRO A 46 -6.40 12.09 -17.12
N LYS A 47 -6.87 12.48 -18.32
CA LYS A 47 -7.80 11.70 -19.12
C LYS A 47 -7.15 10.46 -19.72
N ASP A 48 -5.93 10.58 -20.24
CA ASP A 48 -5.19 9.46 -20.83
C ASP A 48 -4.82 8.41 -19.77
N THR A 49 -4.60 8.84 -18.53
CA THR A 49 -4.38 7.91 -17.41
C THR A 49 -5.65 7.19 -17.00
N LEU A 50 -6.81 7.85 -17.05
CA LEU A 50 -8.08 7.27 -16.65
C LEU A 50 -8.55 6.21 -17.66
N THR A 51 -8.47 6.51 -18.95
CA THR A 51 -8.82 5.56 -20.02
C THR A 51 -7.96 4.30 -19.98
N LYS A 52 -6.65 4.43 -19.76
CA LYS A 52 -5.75 3.27 -19.61
C LYS A 52 -6.09 2.41 -18.38
N VAL A 53 -6.51 3.02 -17.28
CA VAL A 53 -6.93 2.30 -16.07
C VAL A 53 -8.23 1.53 -16.31
N GLU A 54 -9.18 2.13 -17.03
CA GLU A 54 -10.44 1.50 -17.40
C GLU A 54 -10.24 0.31 -18.35
N GLU A 55 -9.42 0.48 -19.39
CA GLU A 55 -9.04 -0.60 -20.32
C GLU A 55 -8.40 -1.77 -19.58
N LYS A 56 -7.45 -1.49 -18.68
CA LYS A 56 -6.81 -2.51 -17.85
C LYS A 56 -7.82 -3.24 -16.97
N LEU A 57 -8.73 -2.51 -16.34
CA LEU A 57 -9.75 -3.10 -15.48
C LEU A 57 -10.71 -3.99 -16.27
N ASN A 58 -11.09 -3.57 -17.48
CA ASN A 58 -11.95 -4.37 -18.34
C ASN A 58 -11.24 -5.66 -18.79
N ALA A 59 -9.96 -5.59 -19.19
CA ALA A 59 -9.17 -6.77 -19.51
C ALA A 59 -9.09 -7.76 -18.32
N ILE A 60 -8.92 -7.26 -17.09
CA ILE A 60 -8.92 -8.09 -15.87
C ILE A 60 -10.28 -8.77 -15.65
N LYS A 61 -11.39 -8.07 -15.89
CA LYS A 61 -12.75 -8.61 -15.77
C LYS A 61 -13.02 -9.70 -16.81
N ASP A 62 -12.65 -9.45 -18.06
CA ASP A 62 -12.86 -10.38 -19.17
C ASP A 62 -12.03 -11.66 -18.98
N TRP A 63 -10.79 -11.50 -18.50
CA TRP A 63 -9.95 -12.63 -18.13
C TRP A 63 -10.56 -13.45 -16.98
N TYR A 64 -11.07 -12.80 -15.92
CA TYR A 64 -11.74 -13.50 -14.82
C TYR A 64 -12.97 -14.29 -15.30
N ALA A 65 -13.81 -13.68 -16.16
CA ALA A 65 -14.95 -14.39 -16.74
C ALA A 65 -14.50 -15.64 -17.52
N SER A 66 -13.42 -15.51 -18.30
CA SER A 66 -12.85 -16.62 -19.08
C SER A 66 -12.38 -17.79 -18.22
N ILE A 67 -11.71 -17.52 -17.09
CA ILE A 67 -11.23 -18.58 -16.18
C ILE A 67 -12.36 -19.14 -15.29
N LYS A 68 -13.45 -18.40 -15.07
CA LYS A 68 -14.61 -18.86 -14.31
C LYS A 68 -15.40 -19.90 -15.11
N GLU A 69 -15.61 -19.65 -16.40
CA GLU A 69 -16.34 -20.54 -17.31
C GLU A 69 -15.47 -21.69 -17.86
N ALA A 70 -14.20 -21.77 -17.46
CA ALA A 70 -13.30 -22.81 -17.93
C ALA A 70 -13.70 -24.19 -17.40
N GLU A 71 -13.79 -25.17 -18.29
CA GLU A 71 -14.16 -26.56 -17.97
C GLU A 71 -13.15 -27.25 -17.03
N THR A 72 -11.89 -26.80 -17.04
CA THR A 72 -10.84 -27.29 -16.13
C THR A 72 -10.12 -26.15 -15.45
N VAL A 73 -10.17 -26.15 -14.11
CA VAL A 73 -9.47 -25.17 -13.29
C VAL A 73 -8.26 -25.81 -12.62
N SER A 74 -7.08 -25.51 -13.16
CA SER A 74 -5.80 -25.94 -12.60
C SER A 74 -4.85 -24.75 -12.45
N LYS A 75 -3.88 -24.85 -11.53
CA LYS A 75 -2.84 -23.83 -11.35
C LYS A 75 -2.12 -23.50 -12.66
N GLN A 76 -1.73 -24.52 -13.42
CA GLN A 76 -1.06 -24.32 -14.71
C GLN A 76 -1.96 -23.64 -15.75
N SER A 77 -3.24 -24.01 -15.82
CA SER A 77 -4.20 -23.39 -16.74
C SER A 77 -4.37 -21.90 -16.42
N VAL A 78 -4.64 -21.56 -15.16
CA VAL A 78 -4.81 -20.17 -14.70
C VAL A 78 -3.56 -19.34 -14.95
N LEU A 79 -2.37 -19.84 -14.61
CA LEU A 79 -1.12 -19.10 -14.79
C LEU A 79 -0.72 -18.94 -16.26
N SER A 80 -1.01 -19.93 -17.11
CA SER A 80 -0.73 -19.82 -18.55
C SER A 80 -1.65 -18.80 -19.20
N SER A 81 -2.95 -18.85 -18.89
CA SER A 81 -3.92 -17.85 -19.34
C SER A 81 -3.57 -16.43 -18.86
N LEU A 82 -3.13 -16.30 -17.59
CA LEU A 82 -2.71 -15.02 -17.04
C LEU A 82 -1.53 -14.40 -17.81
N LYS A 83 -0.52 -15.22 -18.13
CA LYS A 83 0.68 -14.77 -18.87
C LYS A 83 0.42 -14.47 -20.34
N ASP A 84 -0.58 -15.13 -20.92
CA ASP A 84 -1.02 -14.88 -22.30
C ASP A 84 -1.72 -13.51 -22.41
N VAL A 85 -2.55 -13.15 -21.43
CA VAL A 85 -3.33 -11.90 -21.44
C VAL A 85 -2.52 -10.70 -20.91
N PHE A 86 -1.69 -10.89 -19.87
CA PHE A 86 -0.98 -9.79 -19.21
C PHE A 86 0.54 -10.01 -19.24
N SER A 87 1.27 -9.09 -19.87
CA SER A 87 2.74 -9.13 -19.89
C SER A 87 3.39 -8.50 -18.66
N ASP A 88 2.71 -7.53 -18.03
CA ASP A 88 3.23 -6.79 -16.88
C ASP A 88 3.04 -7.57 -15.56
N PRO A 89 4.12 -7.87 -14.80
CA PRO A 89 4.02 -8.64 -13.55
C PRO A 89 3.11 -8.01 -12.49
N GLN A 90 3.08 -6.67 -12.43
CA GLN A 90 2.23 -5.97 -11.48
C GLN A 90 0.75 -6.15 -11.84
N THR A 91 0.41 -6.03 -13.12
CA THR A 91 -0.94 -6.28 -13.65
C THR A 91 -1.36 -7.73 -13.47
N GLN A 92 -0.44 -8.69 -13.67
CA GLN A 92 -0.69 -10.11 -13.38
C GLN A 92 -1.09 -10.32 -11.91
N LYS A 93 -0.34 -9.71 -10.98
CA LYS A 93 -0.63 -9.79 -9.54
C LYS A 93 -1.98 -9.15 -9.21
N GLU A 94 -2.29 -8.00 -9.79
CA GLU A 94 -3.58 -7.33 -9.61
C GLU A 94 -4.75 -8.16 -10.15
N ALA A 95 -4.60 -8.79 -11.32
CA ALA A 95 -5.59 -9.68 -11.89
C ALA A 95 -5.85 -10.90 -10.98
N LEU A 96 -4.80 -11.53 -10.46
CA LEU A 96 -4.92 -12.63 -9.49
C LEU A 96 -5.66 -12.19 -8.22
N TRP A 97 -5.33 -11.02 -7.67
CA TRP A 97 -6.05 -10.48 -6.51
C TRP A 97 -7.52 -10.17 -6.82
N TYR A 98 -7.81 -9.64 -8.00
CA TYR A 98 -9.19 -9.40 -8.44
C TYR A 98 -9.97 -10.72 -8.52
N ALA A 99 -9.44 -11.72 -9.24
CA ALA A 99 -10.06 -13.03 -9.36
C ALA A 99 -10.27 -13.70 -7.99
N PHE A 100 -9.30 -13.60 -7.09
CA PHE A 100 -9.41 -14.14 -5.74
C PHE A 100 -10.55 -13.49 -4.94
N HIS A 101 -10.68 -12.17 -5.00
CA HIS A 101 -11.77 -11.47 -4.31
C HIS A 101 -13.14 -11.82 -4.89
N GLN A 102 -13.25 -11.93 -6.22
CA GLN A 102 -14.51 -12.32 -6.86
C GLN A 102 -14.89 -13.77 -6.54
N ALA A 103 -13.96 -14.72 -6.67
CA ALA A 103 -14.19 -16.11 -6.29
C ALA A 103 -14.54 -16.26 -4.81
N LYS A 104 -13.91 -15.46 -3.92
CA LYS A 104 -14.23 -15.43 -2.49
C LYS A 104 -15.62 -14.84 -2.23
N SER A 105 -16.03 -13.81 -2.98
CA SER A 105 -17.36 -13.19 -2.85
C SER A 105 -18.48 -14.11 -3.34
N ALA A 106 -18.22 -14.93 -4.36
CA ALA A 106 -19.16 -15.92 -4.86
C ALA A 106 -19.30 -17.14 -3.92
N LYS A 107 -18.42 -17.29 -2.91
CA LYS A 107 -18.45 -18.44 -2.00
C LYS A 107 -19.81 -18.54 -1.30
N GLY A 108 -20.49 -19.69 -1.48
CA GLY A 108 -21.81 -19.93 -0.90
C GLY A 108 -22.98 -19.51 -1.80
N THR A 109 -22.70 -19.12 -3.04
CA THR A 109 -23.68 -18.90 -4.11
C THR A 109 -23.57 -20.01 -5.15
N ASP A 110 -24.56 -20.11 -6.05
CA ASP A 110 -24.56 -21.07 -7.16
C ASP A 110 -23.41 -20.84 -8.17
N ASP A 111 -22.84 -19.63 -8.18
CA ASP A 111 -21.70 -19.22 -9.02
C ASP A 111 -20.32 -19.60 -8.44
N ALA A 112 -20.28 -20.29 -7.30
CA ALA A 112 -19.03 -20.62 -6.61
C ALA A 112 -18.25 -21.70 -7.37
N VAL A 113 -17.00 -21.36 -7.75
CA VAL A 113 -16.02 -22.34 -8.26
C VAL A 113 -14.97 -22.58 -7.18
N PRO A 114 -15.15 -23.58 -6.29
CA PRO A 114 -14.29 -23.78 -5.12
C PRO A 114 -12.86 -24.16 -5.51
N GLU A 115 -12.66 -24.90 -6.60
CA GLU A 115 -11.35 -25.25 -7.15
C GLU A 115 -10.57 -23.99 -7.54
N LEU A 116 -11.23 -23.04 -8.21
CA LEU A 116 -10.63 -21.76 -8.60
C LEU A 116 -10.20 -20.96 -7.37
N LEU A 117 -11.07 -20.87 -6.36
CA LEU A 117 -10.75 -20.19 -5.11
C LEU A 117 -9.54 -20.84 -4.42
N SER A 118 -9.47 -22.17 -4.41
CA SER A 118 -8.35 -22.92 -3.82
C SER A 118 -7.03 -22.63 -4.56
N VAL A 119 -7.05 -22.74 -5.90
CA VAL A 119 -5.89 -22.45 -6.75
C VAL A 119 -5.39 -21.03 -6.56
N LEU A 120 -6.29 -20.03 -6.61
CA LEU A 120 -5.93 -18.62 -6.43
C LEU A 120 -5.39 -18.34 -5.02
N LYS A 121 -5.98 -18.95 -3.99
CA LYS A 121 -5.51 -18.82 -2.61
C LYS A 121 -4.08 -19.36 -2.46
N GLN A 122 -3.83 -20.57 -2.98
CA GLN A 122 -2.51 -21.20 -2.92
C GLN A 122 -1.47 -20.40 -3.70
N GLU A 123 -1.81 -19.90 -4.89
CA GLU A 123 -0.90 -19.08 -5.69
C GLU A 123 -0.55 -17.75 -5.02
N LEU A 124 -1.52 -17.05 -4.44
CA LEU A 124 -1.28 -15.73 -3.86
C LEU A 124 -0.62 -15.77 -2.48
N LEU A 125 -0.92 -16.80 -1.69
CA LEU A 125 -0.62 -16.81 -0.25
C LEU A 125 0.28 -17.98 0.16
N GLY A 126 0.33 -19.06 -0.62
CA GLY A 126 1.03 -20.30 -0.26
C GLY A 126 2.54 -20.11 -0.11
N ASP A 127 3.15 -19.35 -1.02
CA ASP A 127 4.59 -19.06 -0.98
C ASP A 127 5.00 -18.37 0.32
N PHE A 128 4.16 -17.47 0.83
CA PHE A 128 4.44 -16.76 2.08
C PHE A 128 4.33 -17.69 3.30
N ALA A 129 3.36 -18.61 3.33
CA ALA A 129 3.29 -19.63 4.37
C ALA A 129 4.52 -20.56 4.33
N GLY A 130 4.94 -20.97 3.13
CA GLY A 130 6.17 -21.72 2.90
C GLY A 130 7.41 -20.98 3.41
N GLN A 131 7.50 -19.68 3.14
CA GLN A 131 8.59 -18.83 3.60
C GLN A 131 8.66 -18.78 5.13
N LEU A 132 7.52 -18.63 5.83
CA LEU A 132 7.50 -18.63 7.30
C LEU A 132 7.91 -19.97 7.91
N MET A 133 7.66 -21.09 7.21
CA MET A 133 8.13 -22.41 7.67
C MET A 133 9.63 -22.59 7.45
N ALA A 134 10.16 -22.12 6.32
CA ALA A 134 11.56 -22.24 5.97
C ALA A 134 12.45 -21.28 6.79
N GLU A 135 11.97 -20.06 7.02
CA GLU A 135 12.68 -19.02 7.76
C GLU A 135 11.71 -18.37 8.78
N PRO A 136 11.54 -19.00 9.95
CA PRO A 136 10.69 -18.46 11.00
C PRO A 136 11.16 -17.08 11.47
N PRO A 137 10.28 -16.08 11.53
CA PRO A 137 10.63 -14.74 11.98
C PRO A 137 11.05 -14.78 13.46
N THR A 138 12.18 -14.13 13.78
CA THR A 138 12.68 -14.07 15.15
C THR A 138 11.79 -13.23 16.06
N ASP A 139 11.18 -12.18 15.50
CA ASP A 139 10.29 -11.27 16.22
C ASP A 139 9.19 -10.72 15.31
N ARG A 140 8.31 -9.92 15.91
CA ARG A 140 7.20 -9.27 15.22
C ARG A 140 7.66 -8.24 14.18
N ALA A 141 8.80 -7.57 14.40
CA ALA A 141 9.32 -6.60 13.45
C ALA A 141 9.81 -7.27 12.16
N ALA A 142 10.46 -8.43 12.28
CA ALA A 142 10.85 -9.28 11.16
C ALA A 142 9.63 -9.75 10.37
N LEU A 143 8.59 -10.28 11.05
CA LEU A 143 7.35 -10.69 10.39
C LEU A 143 6.70 -9.53 9.62
N LYS A 144 6.66 -8.33 10.21
CA LYS A 144 6.12 -7.14 9.56
C LYS A 144 6.93 -6.71 8.35
N ALA A 145 8.26 -6.84 8.39
CA ALA A 145 9.14 -6.55 7.27
C ALA A 145 8.92 -7.53 6.11
N MET A 146 8.78 -8.84 6.41
CA MET A 146 8.46 -9.86 5.40
C MET A 146 7.09 -9.58 4.75
N LEU A 147 6.07 -9.26 5.56
CA LEU A 147 4.74 -8.88 5.06
C LEU A 147 4.77 -7.65 4.16
N ALA A 148 5.58 -6.64 4.49
CA ALA A 148 5.68 -5.42 3.71
C ALA A 148 6.34 -5.64 2.35
N GLN A 149 7.28 -6.59 2.25
CA GLN A 149 7.92 -6.97 0.99
C GLN A 149 6.95 -7.72 0.08
N SER A 150 6.18 -8.66 0.63
CA SER A 150 5.30 -9.53 -0.16
C SER A 150 3.95 -8.89 -0.49
N PHE A 151 3.39 -8.09 0.42
CA PHE A 151 2.03 -7.57 0.34
C PHE A 151 1.99 -6.05 0.55
N PRO A 152 1.77 -5.24 -0.50
CA PRO A 152 1.70 -3.79 -0.35
C PRO A 152 0.46 -3.33 0.43
N LEU A 153 -0.69 -4.00 0.28
CA LEU A 153 -1.96 -3.54 0.84
C LEU A 153 -2.29 -4.16 2.21
N GLY A 154 -2.93 -3.39 3.08
CA GLY A 154 -3.35 -3.84 4.42
C GLY A 154 -4.29 -5.05 4.37
N ALA A 155 -5.25 -5.07 3.44
CA ALA A 155 -6.15 -6.20 3.24
C ALA A 155 -5.41 -7.47 2.80
N GLN A 156 -4.40 -7.34 1.94
CA GLN A 156 -3.59 -8.47 1.49
C GLN A 156 -2.76 -9.06 2.64
N LYS A 157 -2.15 -8.20 3.47
CA LYS A 157 -1.44 -8.62 4.69
C LYS A 157 -2.35 -9.41 5.63
N GLU A 158 -3.59 -8.94 5.81
CA GLU A 158 -4.58 -9.65 6.63
C GLU A 158 -4.92 -11.03 6.06
N GLN A 159 -5.17 -11.14 4.74
CA GLN A 159 -5.45 -12.42 4.10
C GLN A 159 -4.28 -13.39 4.20
N ALA A 160 -3.04 -12.91 4.02
CA ALA A 160 -1.83 -13.70 4.16
C ALA A 160 -1.69 -14.24 5.59
N LEU A 161 -1.85 -13.39 6.60
CA LEU A 161 -1.78 -13.79 8.01
C LEU A 161 -2.87 -14.79 8.39
N TRP A 162 -4.11 -14.61 7.89
CA TRP A 162 -5.17 -15.60 8.06
C TRP A 162 -4.81 -16.95 7.44
N HIS A 163 -4.23 -16.95 6.25
CA HIS A 163 -3.80 -18.18 5.60
C HIS A 163 -2.65 -18.86 6.35
N CYS A 164 -1.60 -18.13 6.70
CA CYS A 164 -0.47 -18.66 7.48
C CYS A 164 -0.93 -19.22 8.82
N TRP A 165 -1.80 -18.50 9.53
CA TRP A 165 -2.36 -19.02 10.79
C TRP A 165 -3.10 -20.35 10.57
N ALA A 166 -3.88 -20.47 9.49
CA ALA A 166 -4.61 -21.71 9.19
C ALA A 166 -3.69 -22.89 8.85
N GLU A 167 -2.60 -22.66 8.12
CA GLU A 167 -1.63 -23.70 7.74
C GLU A 167 -0.71 -24.10 8.92
N LEU A 168 -0.27 -23.12 9.71
CA LEU A 168 0.77 -23.32 10.74
C LEU A 168 0.21 -23.79 12.09
N LYS A 169 -1.07 -23.48 12.42
CA LYS A 169 -1.63 -23.76 13.76
C LYS A 169 -1.65 -25.24 14.15
N SER A 170 -1.59 -26.16 13.18
CA SER A 170 -1.56 -27.61 13.42
C SER A 170 -0.15 -28.17 13.61
N LEU A 171 0.89 -27.35 13.41
CA LEU A 171 2.29 -27.75 13.48
C LEU A 171 2.86 -27.38 14.86
N PRO A 172 3.13 -28.35 15.75
CA PRO A 172 3.63 -28.08 17.11
C PRO A 172 4.96 -27.30 17.13
N GLU A 173 5.84 -27.57 16.16
CA GLU A 173 7.14 -26.94 16.01
C GLU A 173 7.06 -25.45 15.64
N MET A 174 5.91 -25.00 15.11
CA MET A 174 5.68 -23.61 14.68
C MET A 174 4.96 -22.76 15.74
N THR A 175 4.77 -23.27 16.97
CA THR A 175 3.99 -22.58 18.02
C THR A 175 4.42 -21.11 18.21
N SER A 176 5.72 -20.84 18.34
CA SER A 176 6.23 -19.47 18.51
C SER A 176 5.90 -18.57 17.31
N THR A 177 6.02 -19.10 16.08
CA THR A 177 5.67 -18.38 14.85
C THR A 177 4.16 -18.14 14.76
N VAL A 178 3.35 -19.11 15.16
CA VAL A 178 1.88 -19.01 15.19
C VAL A 178 1.43 -17.91 16.15
N ASP A 179 2.10 -17.76 17.29
CA ASP A 179 1.80 -16.70 18.26
C ASP A 179 2.13 -15.32 17.68
N LEU A 180 3.29 -15.17 17.03
CA LEU A 180 3.66 -13.93 16.32
C LEU A 180 2.64 -13.59 15.20
N VAL A 181 2.26 -14.58 14.40
CA VAL A 181 1.25 -14.43 13.33
C VAL A 181 -0.09 -13.99 13.92
N ARG A 182 -0.52 -14.57 15.06
CA ARG A 182 -1.78 -14.22 15.71
C ARG A 182 -1.77 -12.80 16.27
N GLU A 183 -0.66 -12.38 16.89
CA GLU A 183 -0.50 -11.03 17.41
C GLU A 183 -0.56 -9.99 16.27
N GLU A 184 0.23 -10.20 15.21
CA GLU A 184 0.25 -9.28 14.07
C GLU A 184 -1.08 -9.29 13.32
N LEU A 185 -1.76 -10.43 13.20
CA LEU A 185 -3.10 -10.53 12.62
C LEU A 185 -4.10 -9.66 13.38
N SER A 186 -4.10 -9.74 14.71
CA SER A 186 -4.96 -8.94 15.58
C SER A 186 -4.73 -7.43 15.36
N PHE A 187 -3.46 -7.03 15.26
CA PHE A 187 -3.08 -5.65 14.98
C PHE A 187 -3.52 -5.18 13.59
N VAL A 188 -3.31 -6.00 12.55
CA VAL A 188 -3.66 -5.66 11.17
C VAL A 188 -5.18 -5.53 11.01
N ILE A 189 -5.97 -6.41 11.61
CA ILE A 189 -7.44 -6.33 11.61
C ILE A 189 -7.91 -4.99 12.19
N GLN A 190 -7.39 -4.60 13.36
CA GLN A 190 -7.74 -3.34 14.01
C GLN A 190 -7.38 -2.14 13.13
N LYS A 191 -6.18 -2.14 12.57
CA LYS A 191 -5.71 -1.07 11.68
C LYS A 191 -6.58 -0.97 10.42
N ASN A 192 -6.88 -2.09 9.77
CA ASN A 192 -7.72 -2.14 8.57
C ASN A 192 -9.15 -1.65 8.87
N ALA A 193 -9.71 -2.04 10.02
CA ALA A 193 -11.01 -1.56 10.47
C ALA A 193 -11.01 -0.04 10.70
N MET A 194 -9.97 0.51 11.33
CA MET A 194 -9.82 1.95 11.53
C MET A 194 -9.76 2.71 10.20
N VAL A 195 -8.94 2.23 9.25
CA VAL A 195 -8.85 2.84 7.91
C VAL A 195 -10.20 2.78 7.19
N LYS A 196 -10.88 1.64 7.21
CA LYS A 196 -12.21 1.49 6.60
C LYS A 196 -13.23 2.46 7.22
N ASN A 197 -13.22 2.59 8.55
CA ASN A 197 -14.11 3.50 9.26
C ASN A 197 -13.84 4.95 8.89
N ILE A 198 -12.58 5.38 8.82
CA ILE A 198 -12.21 6.72 8.37
C ILE A 198 -12.71 6.93 6.94
N MET A 199 -12.41 6.02 6.01
CA MET A 199 -12.83 6.19 4.60
C MET A 199 -14.36 6.23 4.43
N THR A 200 -15.11 5.49 5.26
CA THR A 200 -16.59 5.42 5.15
C THR A 200 -17.28 6.56 5.90
N HIS A 201 -16.70 7.05 6.99
CA HIS A 201 -17.34 8.00 7.91
C HIS A 201 -16.61 9.35 8.04
N SER A 202 -15.55 9.62 7.27
CA SER A 202 -14.85 10.92 7.29
C SER A 202 -15.74 12.11 6.93
N HIS A 203 -16.86 11.88 6.23
CA HIS A 203 -17.85 12.93 5.92
C HIS A 203 -18.85 13.19 7.06
N LYS A 204 -18.78 12.43 8.17
CA LYS A 204 -19.59 12.59 9.39
C LYS A 204 -18.76 13.12 10.57
N LEU A 205 -17.75 13.95 10.32
CA LEU A 205 -17.25 14.85 11.36
C LEU A 205 -18.38 15.84 11.65
N ASP A 206 -19.29 15.45 12.55
CA ASP A 206 -20.29 16.33 13.14
C ASP A 206 -19.52 17.42 13.90
N LEU A 207 -19.25 18.53 13.20
CA LEU A 207 -18.89 19.80 13.82
C LEU A 207 -20.20 20.43 14.31
N SER A 208 -20.73 19.91 15.41
CA SER A 208 -21.74 20.57 16.24
C SER A 208 -21.05 21.39 17.33
#